data_AF-A0A078IVX8-F1
#
_entry.id   AF-A0A078IVX8-F1
#
_cell.length_a   1.000
_cell.length_b   1.000
_cell.length_c   1.000
_cell.angle_alpha   90.00
_cell.angle_beta   90.00
_cell.angle_gamma   90.00
#
_symmetry.space_group_name_H-M   'P 1'
#
loop_
_entity.id
_entity.type
_entity.pdbx_description
1 polymer ?
#
loop_
_entity_poly.entity_id
_entity_poly.type
_entity_poly.pdbx_seq_one_letter_code
_entity_poly.pdbx_strand_id
1 'polypeptide(L)'
;MVKATKAEKKIAYDAKLCQLIDEFTQILVVAADNVGSTQLQNIRKGLRGDSVVLMGKNTMMKRSVKIHAENTGNTAILNLMPLLQGNVGLIFTKGDLKEVSEEVAKYKVGAPARVGLVAPIDVVVQPGNTGLDPSQTSFFQVLNIPTKINKGTVEIITPVELIKQGDKVGSSEAALLAKLGIRPFSYGLVVQSVYDNGSVFSPEVLDLTEDDLVQKFAAGISMVTSLALAISFPTLAAAPHMFINAYKNALAISVATEYTFPQAEKVKEFLKDPSKFAVAVAAVSADAGGGASAGAAKVEEKKEVVEESDEEDYGGFDMFGDE
;
A
#
# COMPACT_ATOMS: atom_id res chain seq x y z
N MET A 1 -23.44 12.39 37.40
CA MET A 1 -22.06 12.82 37.06
C MET A 1 -21.96 14.33 37.18
N VAL A 2 -21.23 14.83 38.17
CA VAL A 2 -20.98 16.27 38.36
C VAL A 2 -20.17 16.77 37.16
N LYS A 3 -20.62 17.84 36.49
CA LYS A 3 -19.89 18.45 35.38
C LYS A 3 -18.64 19.14 35.95
N ALA A 4 -17.48 18.51 35.77
CA ALA A 4 -16.18 19.11 36.09
C ALA A 4 -16.06 20.51 35.46
N THR A 5 -15.42 21.42 36.20
CA THR A 5 -15.29 22.82 35.76
C THR A 5 -14.40 22.92 34.52
N LYS A 6 -14.54 24.02 33.76
CA LYS A 6 -13.73 24.22 32.53
C LYS A 6 -12.22 24.25 32.83
N ALA A 7 -11.83 24.69 34.02
CA ALA A 7 -10.43 24.74 34.45
C ALA A 7 -9.89 23.33 34.75
N GLU A 8 -10.62 22.54 35.53
CA GLU A 8 -10.25 21.15 35.86
C GLU A 8 -10.06 20.30 34.59
N LYS A 9 -10.94 20.45 33.59
CA LYS A 9 -10.82 19.72 32.31
C LYS A 9 -9.56 20.07 31.55
N LYS A 10 -9.08 21.31 31.62
CA LYS A 10 -7.84 21.72 30.96
C LYS A 10 -6.63 21.13 31.67
N ILE A 11 -6.62 21.18 33.00
CA ILE A 11 -5.54 20.61 33.82
C ILE A 11 -5.47 19.09 33.61
N ALA A 12 -6.61 18.39 33.63
CA ALA A 12 -6.67 16.96 33.36
C ALA A 12 -6.24 16.60 31.93
N TYR A 13 -6.56 17.45 30.95
CA TYR A 13 -6.11 17.25 29.56
C TYR A 13 -4.59 17.43 29.43
N ASP A 14 -4.03 18.49 30.02
CA ASP A 14 -2.61 18.77 29.98
C ASP A 14 -1.82 17.64 30.67
N ALA A 15 -2.27 17.18 31.84
CA ALA A 15 -1.67 16.04 32.54
C ALA A 15 -1.71 14.76 31.70
N LYS A 16 -2.84 14.48 31.04
CA LYS A 16 -2.98 13.30 30.17
C LYS A 16 -2.07 13.38 28.94
N LEU A 17 -1.94 14.56 28.34
CA LEU A 17 -1.08 14.76 27.18
C LEU A 17 0.40 14.59 27.56
N CYS A 18 0.85 15.17 28.69
CA CYS A 18 2.21 14.98 29.19
C CYS A 18 2.51 13.49 29.45
N GLN A 19 1.59 12.77 30.12
CA GLN A 19 1.74 11.33 30.36
C GLN A 19 1.93 10.53 29.06
N LEU A 20 1.15 10.85 28.01
CA LEU A 20 1.25 10.15 26.73
C LEU A 20 2.54 10.50 25.97
N ILE A 21 3.05 11.74 26.10
CA ILE A 21 4.34 12.10 25.51
C ILE A 21 5.50 11.38 26.20
N ASP A 22 5.41 11.17 27.52
CA ASP A 22 6.47 10.47 28.26
C ASP A 22 6.42 8.95 28.06
N GLU A 23 5.23 8.37 27.87
CA GLU A 23 5.05 6.92 27.70
C GLU A 23 5.38 6.43 26.29
N PHE A 24 5.18 7.27 25.26
CA PHE A 24 5.29 6.89 23.86
C PHE A 24 6.39 7.67 23.14
N THR A 25 7.30 6.96 22.49
CA THR A 25 8.39 7.56 21.70
C THR A 25 7.95 8.03 20.32
N GLN A 26 6.90 7.41 19.79
CA GLN A 26 6.38 7.65 18.44
C GLN A 26 5.01 8.33 18.48
N ILE A 27 4.87 9.37 17.66
CA ILE A 27 3.67 10.19 17.57
C ILE A 27 3.34 10.45 16.11
N LEU A 28 2.17 10.02 15.67
CA LEU A 28 1.62 10.34 14.36
C LEU A 28 0.74 11.58 14.46
N VAL A 29 1.04 12.57 13.64
CA VAL A 29 0.22 13.77 13.45
C VAL A 29 -0.74 13.53 12.30
N VAL A 30 -2.03 13.57 12.60
CA VAL A 30 -3.08 13.12 11.68
C VAL A 30 -4.12 14.21 11.48
N ALA A 31 -4.48 14.48 10.23
CA ALA A 31 -5.59 15.34 9.88
C ALA A 31 -6.92 14.57 9.91
N ALA A 32 -7.90 15.15 10.58
CA ALA A 32 -9.22 14.55 10.78
C ALA A 32 -10.33 15.35 10.07
N ASP A 33 -10.15 15.63 8.78
CA ASP A 33 -11.13 16.39 7.99
C ASP A 33 -12.29 15.51 7.53
N ASN A 34 -13.52 16.00 7.75
CA ASN A 34 -14.77 15.32 7.39
C ASN A 34 -14.96 13.91 8.00
N VAL A 35 -14.26 13.61 9.10
CA VAL A 35 -14.37 12.31 9.79
C VAL A 35 -15.57 12.31 10.75
N GLY A 36 -16.43 11.31 10.61
CA GLY A 36 -17.61 11.15 11.48
C GLY A 36 -17.26 10.66 12.89
N SER A 37 -18.11 10.97 13.88
CA SER A 37 -17.92 10.50 15.27
C SER A 37 -17.90 8.97 15.39
N THR A 38 -18.74 8.27 14.62
CA THR A 38 -18.79 6.80 14.58
C THR A 38 -17.53 6.21 13.93
N GLN A 39 -17.01 6.86 12.88
CA GLN A 39 -15.77 6.48 12.24
C GLN A 39 -14.57 6.62 13.20
N LEU A 40 -14.46 7.75 13.91
CA LEU A 40 -13.43 7.92 14.95
C LEU A 40 -13.54 6.88 16.07
N GLN A 41 -14.74 6.50 16.46
CA GLN A 41 -14.93 5.45 17.47
C GLN A 41 -14.47 4.08 16.96
N ASN A 42 -14.75 3.74 15.70
CA ASN A 42 -14.29 2.51 15.08
C ASN A 42 -12.77 2.48 14.94
N ILE A 43 -12.16 3.59 14.52
CA ILE A 43 -10.69 3.73 14.45
C ILE A 43 -10.08 3.55 15.85
N ARG A 44 -10.66 4.17 16.89
CA ARG A 44 -10.18 3.97 18.27
C ARG A 44 -10.37 2.55 18.79
N LYS A 45 -11.30 1.77 18.23
CA LYS A 45 -11.46 0.35 18.58
C LYS A 45 -10.44 -0.53 17.86
N GLY A 46 -10.10 -0.20 16.61
CA GLY A 46 -9.06 -0.91 15.85
C GLY A 46 -7.69 -0.68 16.48
N LEU A 47 -7.35 0.58 16.76
CA LEU A 47 -6.08 0.98 17.36
C LEU A 47 -5.92 0.63 18.84
N ARG A 48 -6.89 -0.08 19.44
CA ARG A 48 -6.95 -0.31 20.89
C ARG A 48 -5.98 -1.43 21.26
N GLY A 49 -4.94 -1.10 22.03
CA GLY A 49 -3.92 -2.04 22.47
C GLY A 49 -2.56 -1.36 22.34
N ASP A 50 -2.17 -1.12 21.09
CA ASP A 50 -0.83 -0.60 20.76
C ASP A 50 -0.81 0.93 20.65
N SER A 51 -1.97 1.56 20.44
CA SER A 51 -2.07 2.96 20.10
C SER A 51 -3.17 3.72 20.84
N VAL A 52 -2.93 5.00 21.14
CA VAL A 52 -3.88 5.90 21.80
C VAL A 52 -4.10 7.15 20.95
N VAL A 53 -5.35 7.37 20.54
CA VAL A 53 -5.74 8.58 19.81
C VAL A 53 -6.16 9.69 20.78
N LEU A 54 -5.49 10.84 20.71
CA LEU A 54 -5.81 12.06 21.45
C LEU A 54 -6.17 13.19 20.49
N MET A 55 -7.40 13.70 20.61
CA MET A 55 -7.85 14.91 19.90
C MET A 55 -7.89 16.07 20.87
N GLY A 56 -7.45 17.26 20.44
CA GLY A 56 -7.41 18.45 21.27
C GLY A 56 -7.53 19.75 20.50
N LYS A 57 -7.64 20.87 21.23
CA LYS A 57 -7.52 22.20 20.63
C LYS A 57 -6.05 22.51 20.39
N ASN A 58 -5.70 22.95 19.18
CA ASN A 58 -4.31 23.22 18.80
C ASN A 58 -3.60 24.18 19.76
N THR A 59 -4.28 25.23 20.22
CA THR A 59 -3.69 26.19 21.18
C THR A 59 -3.36 25.57 22.54
N MET A 60 -4.18 24.63 23.01
CA MET A 60 -3.92 23.89 24.25
C MET A 60 -2.79 22.87 24.06
N MET A 61 -2.78 22.15 22.94
CA MET A 61 -1.72 21.18 22.62
C MET A 61 -0.37 21.87 22.47
N LYS A 62 -0.31 23.01 21.77
CA LYS A 62 0.92 23.81 21.65
C LYS A 62 1.43 24.30 23.01
N ARG A 63 0.52 24.74 23.89
CA ARG A 63 0.89 25.21 25.23
C ARG A 63 1.45 24.07 26.10
N SER A 64 0.76 22.94 26.15
CA SER A 64 1.18 21.77 26.96
C SER A 64 2.51 21.22 26.49
N VAL A 65 2.71 21.06 25.17
CA VAL A 65 4.01 20.65 24.60
C VAL A 65 5.13 21.62 24.98
N LYS A 66 4.87 22.93 24.97
CA LYS A 66 5.88 23.94 25.32
C LYS A 66 6.31 23.88 26.79
N ILE A 67 5.32 23.76 27.69
CA ILE A 67 5.56 23.60 29.13
C ILE A 67 6.28 22.28 29.40
N HIS A 68 5.92 21.21 28.69
CA HIS A 68 6.58 19.92 28.82
C HIS A 68 8.04 19.96 28.36
N ALA A 69 8.32 20.63 27.25
CA ALA A 69 9.68 20.82 26.76
C ALA A 69 10.55 21.63 27.76
N GLU A 70 9.97 22.65 28.40
CA GLU A 70 10.66 23.42 29.46
C GLU A 70 10.96 22.58 30.70
N ASN A 71 10.06 21.67 31.08
CA ASN A 71 10.22 20.82 32.27
C ASN A 71 11.17 19.63 32.04
N THR A 72 11.08 18.98 30.89
CA THR A 72 11.84 17.75 30.57
C THR A 72 13.17 18.07 29.86
N GLY A 73 13.34 19.30 29.35
CA GLY A 73 14.55 19.74 28.64
C GLY A 73 14.70 19.17 27.23
N ASN A 74 13.73 18.39 26.75
CA ASN A 74 13.75 17.79 25.42
C ASN A 74 13.28 18.79 24.36
N THR A 75 14.24 19.47 23.72
CA THR A 75 13.99 20.48 22.68
C THR A 75 13.40 19.88 21.40
N ALA A 76 13.55 18.57 21.20
CA ALA A 76 13.12 17.93 19.96
C ALA A 76 11.59 17.88 19.83
N ILE A 77 10.84 17.94 20.94
CA ILE A 77 9.37 17.96 20.94
C ILE A 77 8.83 19.29 20.37
N LEU A 78 9.63 20.36 20.38
CA LEU A 78 9.25 21.65 19.80
C LEU A 78 8.99 21.57 18.28
N ASN A 79 9.57 20.56 17.61
CA ASN A 79 9.36 20.30 16.18
C ASN A 79 7.91 19.92 15.85
N LEU A 80 7.09 19.51 16.85
CA LEU A 80 5.66 19.23 16.69
C LEU A 80 4.80 20.50 16.60
N MET A 81 5.26 21.62 17.17
CA MET A 81 4.49 22.87 17.23
C MET A 81 4.02 23.42 15.86
N PRO A 82 4.86 23.45 14.80
CA PRO A 82 4.42 23.92 13.49
C PRO A 82 3.38 22.99 12.84
N LEU A 83 3.39 21.70 13.17
CA LEU A 83 2.53 20.67 12.56
C LEU A 83 1.09 20.70 13.11
N LEU A 84 0.88 21.27 14.29
CA LEU A 84 -0.44 21.39 14.91
C LEU A 84 -1.27 22.54 14.32
N GLN A 85 -1.67 22.43 13.05
CA GLN A 85 -2.48 23.42 12.31
C GLN A 85 -3.67 22.77 11.61
N GLY A 86 -4.84 23.42 11.66
CA GLY A 86 -6.09 22.84 11.13
C GLY A 86 -6.75 21.87 12.10
N ASN A 87 -7.49 20.90 11.58
CA ASN A 87 -8.18 19.90 12.39
C ASN A 87 -7.30 18.66 12.59
N VAL A 88 -6.43 18.71 13.60
CA VAL A 88 -5.36 17.73 13.81
C VAL A 88 -5.59 16.92 15.09
N GLY A 89 -5.26 15.64 15.00
CA GLY A 89 -5.16 14.69 16.10
C GLY A 89 -3.75 14.13 16.26
N LEU A 90 -3.45 13.64 17.45
CA LEU A 90 -2.24 12.90 17.75
C LEU A 90 -2.59 11.44 17.99
N ILE A 91 -1.86 10.52 17.35
CA ILE A 91 -1.91 9.10 17.64
C ILE A 91 -0.57 8.72 18.25
N PHE A 92 -0.59 8.27 19.49
CA PHE A 92 0.58 7.75 20.20
C PHE A 92 0.66 6.25 19.97
N THR A 93 1.82 5.73 19.60
CA THR A 93 1.98 4.33 19.18
C THR A 93 3.21 3.72 19.83
N LYS A 94 3.11 2.46 20.29
CA LYS A 94 4.28 1.63 20.66
C LYS A 94 4.69 0.65 19.55
N GLY A 95 3.76 0.33 18.65
CA GLY A 95 4.00 -0.54 17.50
C GLY A 95 4.59 0.21 16.30
N ASP A 96 4.79 -0.51 15.20
CA ASP A 96 5.44 0.03 14.02
C ASP A 96 4.58 1.07 13.29
N LEU A 97 5.24 2.14 12.84
CA LEU A 97 4.60 3.27 12.17
C LEU A 97 3.84 2.87 10.88
N LYS A 98 4.35 1.85 10.18
CA LYS A 98 3.74 1.32 8.94
C LYS A 98 2.45 0.55 9.23
N GLU A 99 2.45 -0.31 10.24
CA GLU A 99 1.25 -1.09 10.60
C GLU A 99 0.11 -0.16 11.03
N VAL A 100 0.43 0.86 11.84
CA VAL A 100 -0.58 1.84 12.28
C VAL A 100 -1.11 2.67 11.10
N SER A 101 -0.26 3.07 10.15
CA SER A 101 -0.73 3.81 8.97
C SER A 101 -1.64 2.96 8.08
N GLU A 102 -1.30 1.68 7.89
CA GLU A 102 -2.11 0.71 7.16
C GLU A 102 -3.46 0.44 7.85
N GLU A 103 -3.45 0.27 9.17
CA GLU A 103 -4.68 0.11 9.95
C GLU A 103 -5.59 1.33 9.83
N VAL A 104 -5.02 2.53 9.95
CA VAL A 104 -5.77 3.78 9.77
C VAL A 104 -6.32 3.88 8.35
N ALA A 105 -5.57 3.43 7.34
CA ALA A 105 -5.99 3.44 5.95
C ALA A 105 -7.14 2.46 5.65
N LYS A 106 -7.26 1.34 6.39
CA LYS A 106 -8.39 0.39 6.26
C LYS A 106 -9.73 1.03 6.63
N TYR A 107 -9.75 1.97 7.57
CA TYR A 107 -10.98 2.61 8.08
C TYR A 107 -11.40 3.87 7.29
N LYS A 108 -11.22 3.86 5.97
CA LYS A 108 -11.74 4.88 5.07
C LYS A 108 -13.24 4.66 4.83
N VAL A 109 -14.03 5.70 5.06
CA VAL A 109 -15.49 5.65 4.87
C VAL A 109 -15.85 6.43 3.62
N GLY A 110 -16.60 5.78 2.73
CA GLY A 110 -17.19 6.42 1.56
C GLY A 110 -18.18 7.52 1.99
N ALA A 111 -17.97 8.71 1.46
CA ALA A 111 -18.74 9.90 1.74
C ALA A 111 -19.34 10.50 0.45
N PRO A 112 -20.54 11.07 0.55
CA PRO A 112 -21.15 11.75 -0.58
C PRO A 112 -20.39 13.05 -0.92
N ALA A 113 -20.36 13.39 -2.20
CA ALA A 113 -19.84 14.67 -2.67
C ALA A 113 -20.74 15.81 -2.14
N ARG A 114 -20.17 16.80 -1.47
CA ARG A 114 -20.90 17.98 -0.98
C ARG A 114 -20.67 19.16 -1.91
N VAL A 115 -21.70 19.96 -2.10
CA VAL A 115 -21.69 21.14 -2.96
C VAL A 115 -20.60 22.11 -2.52
N GLY A 116 -19.80 22.59 -3.47
CA GLY A 116 -18.76 23.60 -3.25
C GLY A 116 -17.44 23.09 -2.66
N LEU A 117 -17.34 21.81 -2.31
CA LEU A 117 -16.04 21.19 -1.99
C LEU A 117 -15.24 20.96 -3.27
N VAL A 118 -13.91 21.01 -3.15
CA VAL A 118 -12.98 20.64 -4.21
C VAL A 118 -12.87 19.12 -4.27
N ALA A 119 -13.00 18.54 -5.45
CA ALA A 119 -12.91 17.10 -5.65
C ALA A 119 -11.44 16.63 -5.52
N PRO A 120 -11.13 15.68 -4.61
CA PRO A 120 -9.80 15.10 -4.49
C PRO A 120 -9.49 14.03 -5.54
N ILE A 121 -10.51 13.43 -6.15
CA ILE A 121 -10.41 12.34 -7.14
C ILE A 121 -11.42 12.61 -8.26
N ASP A 122 -11.12 12.17 -9.48
CA ASP A 122 -12.03 12.23 -10.62
C ASP A 122 -13.25 11.34 -10.38
N VAL A 123 -14.44 11.85 -10.69
CA VAL A 123 -15.70 11.12 -10.48
C VAL A 123 -16.28 10.69 -11.82
N VAL A 124 -16.27 9.38 -12.07
CA VAL A 124 -16.81 8.77 -13.29
C VAL A 124 -18.10 8.03 -12.97
N VAL A 125 -19.14 8.24 -13.78
CA VAL A 125 -20.38 7.46 -13.69
C VAL A 125 -20.32 6.33 -14.71
N GLN A 126 -20.54 5.10 -14.24
CA GLN A 126 -20.50 3.90 -15.07
C GLN A 126 -21.83 3.69 -15.82
N PRO A 127 -21.81 3.05 -17.01
CA PRO A 127 -23.02 2.69 -17.73
C PRO A 127 -23.81 1.63 -16.94
N GLY A 128 -25.13 1.71 -17.00
CA GLY A 128 -26.01 0.80 -16.28
C GLY A 128 -27.37 1.40 -15.92
N ASN A 129 -28.24 0.56 -15.39
CA ASN A 129 -29.58 0.97 -14.96
C ASN A 129 -29.49 1.74 -13.65
N THR A 130 -30.06 2.94 -13.62
CA THR A 130 -30.04 3.83 -12.45
C THR A 130 -31.17 3.55 -11.47
N GLY A 131 -32.22 2.82 -11.89
CA GLY A 131 -33.40 2.56 -11.07
C GLY A 131 -34.27 3.80 -10.80
N LEU A 132 -33.98 4.94 -11.45
CA LEU A 132 -34.74 6.17 -11.32
C LEU A 132 -35.93 6.21 -12.29
N ASP A 133 -36.98 6.90 -11.87
CA ASP A 133 -38.18 7.14 -12.66
C ASP A 133 -37.88 7.99 -13.92
N PRO A 134 -38.59 7.74 -15.04
CA PRO A 134 -38.34 8.42 -16.31
C PRO A 134 -38.64 9.94 -16.26
N SER A 135 -39.40 10.40 -15.26
CA SER A 135 -39.64 11.82 -15.00
C SER A 135 -38.38 12.60 -14.62
N GLN A 136 -37.36 11.92 -14.09
CA GLN A 136 -36.11 12.54 -13.62
C GLN A 136 -34.99 12.55 -14.67
N THR A 137 -35.30 12.21 -15.94
CA THR A 137 -34.35 12.24 -17.06
C THR A 137 -33.76 13.62 -17.33
N SER A 138 -34.48 14.69 -16.99
CA SER A 138 -34.03 16.07 -17.15
C SER A 138 -32.72 16.38 -16.40
N PHE A 139 -32.47 15.75 -15.24
CA PHE A 139 -31.24 15.95 -14.48
C PHE A 139 -29.99 15.44 -15.21
N PHE A 140 -30.12 14.33 -15.94
CA PHE A 140 -29.03 13.73 -16.72
C PHE A 140 -28.72 14.55 -17.97
N GLN A 141 -29.75 15.13 -18.60
CA GLN A 141 -29.60 16.00 -19.76
C GLN A 141 -28.85 17.30 -19.43
N VAL A 142 -29.14 17.92 -18.27
CA VAL A 142 -28.43 19.14 -17.83
C VAL A 142 -26.93 18.91 -17.63
N LEU A 143 -26.54 17.69 -17.24
CA LEU A 143 -25.15 17.30 -17.00
C LEU A 143 -24.50 16.63 -18.23
N ASN A 144 -25.15 16.71 -19.40
CA ASN A 144 -24.68 16.10 -20.64
C ASN A 144 -24.38 14.58 -20.54
N ILE A 145 -25.09 13.85 -19.66
CA ILE A 145 -24.98 12.40 -19.57
C ILE A 145 -25.97 11.77 -20.57
N PRO A 146 -25.51 10.96 -21.55
CA PRO A 146 -26.39 10.30 -22.49
C PRO A 146 -27.11 9.12 -21.82
N THR A 147 -28.42 9.26 -21.64
CA THR A 147 -29.30 8.25 -21.04
C THR A 147 -30.40 7.82 -21.99
N LYS A 148 -30.84 6.57 -21.87
CA LYS A 148 -31.99 6.00 -22.60
C LYS A 148 -32.99 5.40 -21.62
N ILE A 149 -34.27 5.53 -21.93
CA ILE A 149 -35.34 4.90 -21.14
C ILE A 149 -35.49 3.46 -21.64
N ASN A 150 -35.15 2.49 -20.78
CA ASN A 150 -35.31 1.07 -21.05
C ASN A 150 -36.21 0.47 -19.96
N LYS A 151 -37.30 -0.21 -20.38
CA LYS A 151 -38.26 -0.89 -19.49
C LYS A 151 -38.83 -0.02 -18.35
N GLY A 152 -39.04 1.27 -18.62
CA GLY A 152 -39.62 2.20 -17.63
C GLY A 152 -38.61 2.77 -16.61
N THR A 153 -37.32 2.46 -16.75
CA THR A 153 -36.24 3.03 -15.91
C THR A 153 -35.19 3.73 -16.78
N VAL A 154 -34.47 4.70 -16.20
CA VAL A 154 -33.40 5.44 -16.91
C VAL A 154 -32.09 4.65 -16.87
N GLU A 155 -31.50 4.40 -18.04
CA GLU A 155 -30.22 3.68 -18.20
C GLU A 155 -29.16 4.59 -18.82
N ILE A 156 -27.94 4.56 -18.28
CA ILE A 156 -26.79 5.32 -18.78
C ILE A 156 -26.10 4.49 -19.87
N ILE A 157 -25.91 5.08 -21.06
CA ILE A 157 -25.35 4.36 -22.22
C ILE A 157 -23.82 4.32 -22.17
N THR A 158 -23.19 5.46 -21.93
CA THR A 158 -21.73 5.60 -21.96
C THR A 158 -21.20 6.12 -20.62
N PRO A 159 -20.02 5.66 -20.18
CA PRO A 159 -19.37 6.28 -19.04
C PRO A 159 -19.02 7.73 -19.34
N VAL A 160 -19.30 8.63 -18.39
CA VAL A 160 -18.97 10.06 -18.49
C VAL A 160 -18.29 10.49 -17.20
N GLU A 161 -17.19 11.23 -17.34
CA GLU A 161 -16.50 11.90 -16.23
C GLU A 161 -17.31 13.14 -15.84
N LEU A 162 -17.87 13.14 -14.63
CA LEU A 162 -18.67 14.25 -14.13
C LEU A 162 -17.81 15.38 -13.57
N ILE A 163 -16.78 15.02 -12.80
CA ILE A 163 -15.98 15.97 -12.03
C ILE A 163 -14.52 15.59 -12.18
N LYS A 164 -13.66 16.57 -12.47
CA LYS A 164 -12.22 16.40 -12.48
C LYS A 164 -11.61 16.77 -11.13
N GLN A 165 -10.43 16.22 -10.85
CA GLN A 165 -9.62 16.59 -9.69
C GLN A 165 -9.36 18.10 -9.68
N GLY A 166 -9.64 18.74 -8.54
CA GLY A 166 -9.46 20.18 -8.36
C GLY A 166 -10.69 21.04 -8.70
N ASP A 167 -11.71 20.49 -9.35
CA ASP A 167 -12.94 21.22 -9.63
C ASP A 167 -13.88 21.24 -8.41
N LYS A 168 -14.67 22.31 -8.31
CA LYS A 168 -15.69 22.44 -7.27
C LYS A 168 -16.94 21.67 -7.66
N VAL A 169 -17.40 20.82 -6.76
CA VAL A 169 -18.62 20.01 -6.96
C VAL A 169 -19.84 20.91 -7.14
N GLY A 170 -20.52 20.78 -8.28
CA GLY A 170 -21.77 21.47 -8.57
C GLY A 170 -22.96 20.92 -7.76
N SER A 171 -23.99 21.75 -7.57
CA SER A 171 -25.20 21.33 -6.84
C SER A 171 -25.93 20.17 -7.53
N SER A 172 -26.04 20.23 -8.86
CA SER A 172 -26.68 19.21 -9.70
C SER A 172 -25.91 17.88 -9.70
N GLU A 173 -24.58 17.95 -9.74
CA GLU A 173 -23.70 16.77 -9.72
C GLU A 173 -23.78 16.03 -8.38
N ALA A 174 -23.68 16.76 -7.26
CA ALA A 174 -23.81 16.18 -5.92
C ALA A 174 -25.18 15.51 -5.71
N ALA A 175 -26.26 16.15 -6.15
CA ALA A 175 -27.61 15.61 -6.03
C ALA A 175 -27.78 14.33 -6.87
N LEU A 176 -27.21 14.30 -8.09
CA LEU A 176 -27.23 13.11 -8.94
C LEU A 176 -26.45 11.95 -8.29
N LEU A 177 -25.22 12.20 -7.84
CA LEU A 177 -24.38 11.18 -7.19
C LEU A 177 -25.06 10.61 -5.93
N ALA A 178 -25.71 11.46 -5.14
CA ALA A 178 -26.49 11.03 -3.99
C ALA A 178 -27.68 10.14 -4.37
N LYS A 179 -28.39 10.46 -5.46
CA LYS A 179 -29.51 9.65 -5.97
C LYS A 179 -29.06 8.31 -6.55
N LEU A 180 -27.92 8.28 -7.22
CA LEU A 180 -27.31 7.03 -7.70
C LEU A 180 -26.69 6.18 -6.58
N GLY A 181 -26.64 6.70 -5.34
CA GLY A 181 -25.99 6.03 -4.22
C GLY A 181 -24.47 5.95 -4.33
N ILE A 182 -23.87 6.67 -5.28
CA ILE A 182 -22.44 6.69 -5.51
C ILE A 182 -21.79 7.62 -4.49
N ARG A 183 -20.82 7.09 -3.74
CA ARG A 183 -20.03 7.83 -2.75
C ARG A 183 -18.59 7.91 -3.23
N PRO A 184 -18.26 8.92 -4.07
CA PRO A 184 -17.00 8.92 -4.80
C PRO A 184 -15.78 9.25 -3.93
N PHE A 185 -15.99 9.99 -2.84
CA PHE A 185 -14.89 10.40 -1.97
C PHE A 185 -14.80 9.45 -0.78
N SER A 186 -13.59 9.06 -0.41
CA SER A 186 -13.36 8.39 0.86
C SER A 186 -12.66 9.36 1.79
N TYR A 187 -13.27 9.59 2.96
CA TYR A 187 -12.62 10.36 4.02
C TYR A 187 -12.12 9.39 5.07
N GLY A 188 -10.93 9.68 5.56
CA GLY A 188 -10.26 8.95 6.61
C GLY A 188 -9.33 9.89 7.36
N LEU A 189 -8.70 9.34 8.37
CA LEU A 189 -7.59 9.99 9.02
C LEU A 189 -6.38 9.97 8.07
N VAL A 190 -5.88 11.16 7.71
CA VAL A 190 -4.72 11.31 6.82
C VAL A 190 -3.50 11.61 7.66
N VAL A 191 -2.47 10.79 7.56
CA VAL A 191 -1.19 11.03 8.27
C VAL A 191 -0.48 12.19 7.58
N GLN A 192 -0.27 13.30 8.30
CA GLN A 192 0.43 14.47 7.77
C GLN A 192 1.92 14.41 8.04
N SER A 193 2.31 13.92 9.21
CA SER A 193 3.71 13.84 9.63
C SER A 193 3.85 12.82 10.73
N VAL A 194 5.04 12.25 10.83
CA VAL A 194 5.40 11.32 11.89
C VAL A 194 6.49 11.94 12.72
N TYR A 195 6.42 11.74 14.03
CA TYR A 195 7.46 12.11 14.95
C TYR A 195 7.99 10.86 15.63
N ASP A 196 9.30 10.70 15.61
CA ASP A 196 9.99 9.60 16.28
C ASP A 196 11.26 10.15 16.93
N ASN A 197 11.32 10.07 18.27
CA ASN A 197 12.52 10.39 19.07
C ASN A 197 13.24 11.70 18.67
N GLY A 198 12.48 12.72 18.30
CA GLY A 198 13.01 14.04 17.94
C GLY A 198 13.10 14.35 16.45
N SER A 199 12.97 13.34 15.59
CA SER A 199 12.94 13.49 14.15
C SER A 199 11.51 13.59 13.65
N VAL A 200 11.26 14.51 12.71
CA VAL A 200 9.99 14.61 12.00
C VAL A 200 10.16 14.04 10.61
N PHE A 201 9.34 13.05 10.27
CA PHE A 201 9.29 12.45 8.95
C PHE A 201 8.06 12.95 8.17
N SER A 202 8.27 13.17 6.87
CA SER A 202 7.18 13.35 5.91
C SER A 202 6.49 12.00 5.65
N PRO A 203 5.22 12.00 5.23
CA PRO A 203 4.45 10.77 5.00
C PRO A 203 5.07 9.92 3.88
N GLU A 204 5.75 10.55 2.92
CA GLU A 204 6.45 9.86 1.82
C GLU A 204 7.52 8.87 2.31
N VAL A 205 8.09 9.08 3.50
CA VAL A 205 9.09 8.15 4.07
C VAL A 205 8.43 6.85 4.50
N LEU A 206 7.15 6.87 4.88
CA LEU A 206 6.41 5.67 5.26
C LEU A 206 6.11 4.77 4.04
N ASP A 207 5.88 5.39 2.89
CA ASP A 207 5.54 4.70 1.64
C ASP A 207 6.75 4.04 0.96
N LEU A 208 7.96 4.21 1.51
CA LEU A 208 9.16 3.56 0.99
C LEU A 208 9.09 2.04 1.20
N THR A 209 9.07 1.32 0.09
CA THR A 209 9.13 -0.13 0.05
C THR A 209 10.58 -0.61 0.16
N GLU A 210 10.76 -1.85 0.65
CA GLU A 210 12.09 -2.47 0.73
C GLU A 210 12.67 -2.69 -0.67
N ASP A 211 11.83 -2.96 -1.66
CA ASP A 211 12.22 -3.13 -3.05
C ASP A 211 12.89 -1.88 -3.63
N ASP A 212 12.36 -0.68 -3.32
CA ASP A 212 12.96 0.59 -3.73
C ASP A 212 14.36 0.79 -3.13
N LEU A 213 14.58 0.32 -1.89
CA LEU A 213 15.89 0.38 -1.24
C LEU A 213 16.86 -0.58 -1.91
N VAL A 214 16.43 -1.81 -2.22
CA VAL A 214 17.26 -2.80 -2.91
C VAL A 214 17.65 -2.31 -4.30
N GLN A 215 16.72 -1.70 -5.05
CA GLN A 215 17.03 -1.15 -6.37
C GLN A 215 18.07 -0.02 -6.30
N LYS A 216 17.92 0.93 -5.35
CA LYS A 216 18.90 2.01 -5.15
C LYS A 216 20.26 1.48 -4.70
N PHE A 217 20.26 0.46 -3.84
CA PHE A 217 21.48 -0.19 -3.38
C PHE A 217 22.20 -0.93 -4.51
N ALA A 218 21.45 -1.68 -5.33
CA ALA A 218 21.97 -2.36 -6.51
C ALA A 218 22.54 -1.37 -7.54
N ALA A 219 21.84 -0.25 -7.76
CA ALA A 219 22.34 0.85 -8.59
C ALA A 219 23.66 1.40 -8.06
N GLY A 220 23.77 1.63 -6.74
CA GLY A 220 25.02 2.03 -6.08
C GLY A 220 26.17 1.05 -6.33
N ILE A 221 25.93 -0.26 -6.15
CA ILE A 221 26.94 -1.30 -6.41
C ILE A 221 27.34 -1.31 -7.89
N SER A 222 26.39 -1.18 -8.82
CA SER A 222 26.67 -1.13 -10.26
C SER A 222 27.53 0.09 -10.64
N MET A 223 27.34 1.21 -9.96
CA MET A 223 28.09 2.44 -10.21
C MET A 223 29.51 2.33 -9.65
N VAL A 224 29.68 1.77 -8.45
CA VAL A 224 31.00 1.50 -7.87
C VAL A 224 31.78 0.47 -8.69
N THR A 225 31.12 -0.60 -9.13
CA THR A 225 31.76 -1.63 -9.97
C THR A 225 32.14 -1.10 -11.35
N SER A 226 31.30 -0.29 -11.99
CA SER A 226 31.64 0.33 -13.28
C SER A 226 32.81 1.31 -13.17
N LEU A 227 32.88 2.11 -12.09
CA LEU A 227 34.04 2.96 -11.81
C LEU A 227 35.33 2.15 -11.57
N ALA A 228 35.25 1.10 -10.76
CA ALA A 228 36.41 0.22 -10.49
C ALA A 228 36.93 -0.46 -11.77
N LEU A 229 36.02 -0.86 -12.67
CA LEU A 229 36.35 -1.41 -13.97
C LEU A 229 37.05 -0.39 -14.88
N ALA A 230 36.56 0.85 -14.93
CA ALA A 230 37.15 1.91 -15.74
C ALA A 230 38.57 2.29 -15.28
N ILE A 231 38.80 2.30 -13.96
CA ILE A 231 40.11 2.63 -13.36
C ILE A 231 41.06 1.42 -13.40
N SER A 232 40.60 0.24 -13.83
CA SER A 232 41.35 -1.02 -13.80
C SER A 232 41.88 -1.40 -12.41
N PHE A 233 41.16 -1.00 -11.37
CA PHE A 233 41.53 -1.29 -9.99
C PHE A 233 40.84 -2.57 -9.51
N PRO A 234 41.58 -3.63 -9.16
CA PRO A 234 41.01 -4.94 -8.83
C PRO A 234 40.43 -4.95 -7.42
N THR A 235 39.19 -4.49 -7.28
CA THR A 235 38.37 -4.78 -6.07
C THR A 235 37.78 -6.19 -6.18
N LEU A 236 37.40 -6.79 -5.04
CA LEU A 236 36.80 -8.14 -5.01
C LEU A 236 35.57 -8.24 -5.93
N ALA A 237 34.77 -7.18 -6.00
CA ALA A 237 33.61 -7.12 -6.88
C ALA A 237 33.98 -6.89 -8.36
N ALA A 238 35.07 -6.17 -8.67
CA ALA A 238 35.44 -5.84 -10.04
C ALA A 238 36.32 -6.92 -10.73
N ALA A 239 37.13 -7.66 -9.96
CA ALA A 239 38.06 -8.67 -10.47
C ALA A 239 37.43 -9.66 -11.47
N PRO A 240 36.30 -10.33 -11.18
CA PRO A 240 35.70 -11.26 -12.15
C PRO A 240 35.23 -10.56 -13.43
N HIS A 241 34.70 -9.34 -13.31
CA HIS A 241 34.24 -8.56 -14.47
C HIS A 241 35.40 -8.07 -15.35
N MET A 242 36.58 -7.79 -14.78
CA MET A 242 37.78 -7.42 -15.55
C MET A 242 38.23 -8.55 -16.48
N PHE A 243 38.31 -9.78 -15.96
CA PHE A 243 38.70 -10.95 -16.76
C PHE A 243 37.67 -11.27 -17.85
N ILE A 244 36.39 -11.18 -17.54
CA ILE A 244 35.31 -11.39 -18.52
C ILE A 244 35.37 -10.32 -19.63
N ASN A 245 35.66 -9.06 -19.30
CA ASN A 245 35.73 -8.01 -20.31
C ASN A 245 36.94 -8.18 -21.25
N ALA A 246 38.10 -8.56 -20.70
CA ALA A 246 39.27 -8.91 -21.51
C ALA A 246 38.97 -10.08 -22.46
N TYR A 247 38.26 -11.10 -21.96
CA TYR A 247 37.80 -12.22 -22.77
C TYR A 247 36.80 -11.79 -23.86
N LYS A 248 35.84 -10.93 -23.54
CA LYS A 248 34.88 -10.36 -24.52
C LYS A 248 35.58 -9.58 -25.64
N ASN A 249 36.62 -8.80 -25.33
CA ASN A 249 37.38 -8.06 -26.35
C ASN A 249 38.13 -9.01 -27.29
N ALA A 250 38.77 -10.05 -26.75
CA ALA A 250 39.43 -11.08 -27.57
C ALA A 250 38.41 -11.85 -28.44
N LEU A 251 37.24 -12.16 -27.88
CA LEU A 251 36.14 -12.78 -28.63
C LEU A 251 35.62 -11.87 -29.75
N ALA A 252 35.42 -10.58 -29.49
CA ALA A 252 34.95 -9.63 -30.50
C ALA A 252 35.89 -9.57 -31.71
N ILE A 253 37.20 -9.57 -31.48
CA ILE A 253 38.22 -9.63 -32.54
C ILE A 253 38.11 -10.95 -33.31
N SER A 254 37.98 -12.07 -32.61
CA SER A 254 37.86 -13.40 -33.25
C SER A 254 36.60 -13.54 -34.10
N VAL A 255 35.49 -12.91 -33.70
CA VAL A 255 34.24 -12.89 -34.48
C VAL A 255 34.39 -12.02 -35.72
N ALA A 256 35.04 -10.86 -35.62
CA ALA A 256 35.24 -9.95 -36.74
C ALA A 256 36.25 -10.45 -37.78
N THR A 257 37.26 -11.23 -37.37
CA THR A 257 38.37 -11.67 -38.23
C THR A 257 38.31 -13.13 -38.65
N GLU A 258 37.19 -13.81 -38.38
CA GLU A 258 36.93 -15.25 -38.64
C GLU A 258 37.91 -16.24 -37.99
N TYR A 259 39.02 -15.78 -37.40
CA TYR A 259 40.02 -16.59 -36.72
C TYR A 259 39.44 -17.36 -35.54
N THR A 260 39.60 -18.69 -35.52
CA THR A 260 39.02 -19.58 -34.50
C THR A 260 40.04 -19.92 -33.42
N PHE A 261 39.56 -19.97 -32.18
CA PHE A 261 40.29 -20.45 -31.00
C PHE A 261 39.37 -21.41 -30.26
N PRO A 262 39.86 -22.47 -29.58
CA PRO A 262 39.03 -23.50 -28.95
C PRO A 262 37.96 -22.98 -27.97
N GLN A 263 38.16 -21.81 -27.38
CA GLN A 263 37.17 -21.17 -26.49
C GLN A 263 36.17 -20.25 -27.26
N ALA A 264 36.56 -19.76 -28.43
CA ALA A 264 35.74 -18.91 -29.31
C ALA A 264 34.83 -19.74 -30.25
N GLU A 265 35.20 -20.98 -30.55
CA GLU A 265 34.39 -21.90 -31.38
C GLU A 265 33.02 -22.16 -30.78
N LYS A 266 32.95 -22.41 -29.46
CA LYS A 266 31.69 -22.55 -28.74
C LYS A 266 30.79 -21.32 -28.92
N VAL A 267 31.34 -20.11 -28.79
CA VAL A 267 30.57 -18.86 -28.93
C VAL A 267 30.15 -18.62 -30.38
N LYS A 268 30.98 -18.97 -31.36
CA LYS A 268 30.64 -18.89 -32.79
C LYS A 268 29.55 -19.91 -33.19
N GLU A 269 29.51 -21.08 -32.57
CA GLU A 269 28.42 -22.05 -32.73
C GLU A 269 27.12 -21.56 -32.09
N PHE A 270 27.20 -20.93 -30.91
CA PHE A 270 26.04 -20.31 -30.24
C PHE A 270 25.48 -19.09 -30.97
N LEU A 271 26.31 -18.34 -31.71
CA LEU A 271 25.87 -17.21 -32.54
C LEU A 271 25.24 -17.65 -33.87
N LYS A 272 25.60 -18.83 -34.39
CA LYS A 272 25.03 -19.39 -35.62
C LYS A 272 23.68 -20.09 -35.39
N ASP A 273 23.46 -20.65 -34.19
CA ASP A 273 22.20 -21.30 -33.79
C ASP A 273 21.57 -20.63 -32.54
N PRO A 274 20.70 -19.61 -32.70
CA PRO A 274 20.04 -18.92 -31.59
C PRO A 274 19.10 -19.81 -30.75
N SER A 275 18.67 -20.95 -31.29
CA SER A 275 17.75 -21.91 -30.64
C SER A 275 18.40 -22.68 -29.49
N LYS A 276 19.73 -22.84 -29.48
CA LYS A 276 20.47 -23.45 -28.36
C LYS A 276 20.55 -22.53 -27.13
N PHE A 277 20.26 -21.24 -27.29
CA PHE A 277 20.19 -20.26 -26.20
C PHE A 277 18.94 -20.48 -25.32
N ALA A 278 17.80 -20.84 -25.92
CA ALA A 278 16.55 -21.08 -25.19
C ALA A 278 16.62 -22.33 -24.29
N VAL A 279 17.32 -23.38 -24.74
CA VAL A 279 17.46 -24.64 -23.99
C VAL A 279 18.48 -24.50 -22.85
N ALA A 280 19.57 -23.74 -23.06
CA ALA A 280 20.55 -23.49 -22.00
C ALA A 280 20.02 -22.53 -20.92
N VAL A 281 19.27 -21.49 -21.29
CA VAL A 281 18.64 -20.59 -20.30
C VAL A 281 17.50 -21.29 -19.57
N ALA A 282 16.71 -22.15 -20.23
CA ALA A 282 15.71 -23.00 -19.58
C ALA A 282 16.32 -24.03 -18.62
N ALA A 283 17.53 -24.53 -18.90
CA ALA A 283 18.26 -25.42 -18.00
C ALA A 283 18.80 -24.67 -16.77
N VAL A 284 19.19 -23.40 -16.91
CA VAL A 284 19.67 -22.58 -15.78
C VAL A 284 18.50 -22.04 -14.93
N SER A 285 17.31 -21.81 -15.50
CA SER A 285 16.12 -21.50 -14.72
C SER A 285 15.49 -22.71 -14.03
N ALA A 286 15.83 -23.94 -14.44
CA ALA A 286 15.49 -25.15 -13.70
C ALA A 286 16.45 -25.43 -12.51
N ASP A 287 17.66 -24.86 -12.52
CA ASP A 287 18.70 -25.11 -11.50
C ASP A 287 18.75 -24.02 -10.38
N ALA A 288 17.81 -23.07 -10.39
CA ALA A 288 17.62 -22.11 -9.30
C ALA A 288 16.40 -22.43 -8.41
N GLY A 289 15.83 -23.63 -8.53
CA GLY A 289 14.69 -24.08 -7.73
C GLY A 289 14.98 -25.40 -7.03
N GLY A 290 15.75 -25.38 -5.95
CA GLY A 290 16.00 -26.60 -5.18
C GLY A 290 16.59 -26.35 -3.79
N GLY A 291 15.71 -26.20 -2.80
CA GLY A 291 16.12 -26.21 -1.40
C GLY A 291 14.95 -26.32 -0.41
N ALA A 292 14.32 -27.50 -0.31
CA ALA A 292 13.80 -28.04 0.96
C ALA A 292 13.30 -29.50 0.84
N SER A 293 13.92 -30.37 1.67
CA SER A 293 13.47 -31.67 2.24
C SER A 293 13.03 -32.81 1.29
N ALA A 294 13.80 -33.88 1.14
CA ALA A 294 13.98 -35.03 2.05
C ALA A 294 12.88 -36.11 1.93
N GLY A 295 13.29 -37.35 1.60
CA GLY A 295 12.50 -38.56 1.84
C GLY A 295 12.64 -39.65 0.77
N ALA A 296 13.07 -40.84 1.21
CA ALA A 296 13.19 -42.13 0.49
C ALA A 296 11.87 -42.58 -0.23
N ALA A 297 11.78 -43.58 -1.10
CA ALA A 297 12.46 -44.86 -1.19
C ALA A 297 12.20 -45.55 -2.56
N LYS A 298 12.96 -46.61 -2.79
CA LYS A 298 12.96 -47.55 -3.92
C LYS A 298 11.75 -48.52 -3.96
N VAL A 299 11.31 -48.81 -5.20
CA VAL A 299 11.08 -50.16 -5.81
C VAL A 299 9.69 -50.85 -5.73
N GLU A 300 9.29 -51.34 -6.91
CA GLU A 300 8.40 -52.47 -7.30
C GLU A 300 6.86 -52.32 -7.31
N GLU A 301 6.25 -52.52 -8.50
CA GLU A 301 5.26 -53.57 -8.85
C GLU A 301 4.78 -53.38 -10.32
N LYS A 302 5.04 -54.31 -11.25
CA LYS A 302 4.19 -55.43 -11.72
C LYS A 302 2.81 -55.04 -12.34
N LYS A 303 2.70 -55.33 -13.64
CA LYS A 303 1.51 -55.77 -14.43
C LYS A 303 0.57 -56.69 -13.59
N GLU A 304 -0.76 -56.77 -13.77
CA GLU A 304 -1.63 -56.75 -14.96
C GLU A 304 -3.14 -56.77 -14.55
N VAL A 305 -4.06 -56.34 -15.45
CA VAL A 305 -5.53 -56.68 -15.63
C VAL A 305 -6.53 -56.31 -14.48
N VAL A 306 -7.55 -55.43 -14.62
CA VAL A 306 -8.82 -55.36 -15.40
C VAL A 306 -10.01 -56.19 -14.84
N GLU A 307 -11.19 -55.55 -14.85
CA GLU A 307 -12.60 -55.98 -14.59
C GLU A 307 -13.08 -55.99 -13.12
N GLU A 308 -13.90 -55.03 -12.69
CA GLU A 308 -15.38 -54.87 -12.86
C GLU A 308 -16.21 -55.86 -12.01
N SER A 309 -17.04 -55.30 -11.12
CA SER A 309 -18.46 -55.63 -10.83
C SER A 309 -18.85 -55.56 -9.33
N ASP A 310 -19.77 -54.62 -9.07
CA ASP A 310 -21.05 -54.75 -8.36
C ASP A 310 -21.16 -55.16 -6.88
N GLU A 311 -21.74 -54.19 -6.15
CA GLU A 311 -22.93 -54.28 -5.27
C GLU A 311 -22.96 -55.11 -3.98
N GLU A 312 -23.58 -54.45 -3.00
CA GLU A 312 -24.40 -54.99 -1.91
C GLU A 312 -23.74 -55.43 -0.57
N ASP A 313 -23.83 -54.50 0.38
CA ASP A 313 -24.77 -54.60 1.52
C ASP A 313 -24.23 -54.94 2.93
N TYR A 314 -24.94 -54.37 3.90
CA TYR A 314 -24.92 -54.56 5.36
C TYR A 314 -23.96 -53.75 6.24
N GLY A 315 -24.59 -52.85 7.00
CA GLY A 315 -24.56 -53.00 8.46
C GLY A 315 -24.02 -51.79 9.21
N GLY A 316 -24.90 -50.82 9.47
CA GLY A 316 -24.60 -49.66 10.29
C GLY A 316 -24.22 -49.97 11.73
N PHE A 317 -23.49 -49.02 12.32
CA PHE A 317 -23.56 -48.75 13.75
C PHE A 317 -23.90 -47.27 13.91
N ASP A 318 -25.19 -47.08 14.13
CA ASP A 318 -25.87 -45.85 14.48
C ASP A 318 -25.38 -45.32 15.83
N MET A 319 -25.21 -44.01 15.90
CA MET A 319 -24.73 -43.26 17.06
C MET A 319 -25.82 -42.28 17.47
N PHE A 320 -26.97 -42.76 17.96
CA PHE A 320 -27.89 -41.98 18.82
C PHE A 320 -28.75 -42.96 19.62
N GLY A 321 -28.71 -42.88 20.95
CA GLY A 321 -29.49 -43.73 21.86
C GLY A 321 -30.88 -43.19 22.17
N ASP A 322 -31.78 -44.09 22.59
CA ASP A 322 -32.63 -44.00 23.79
C ASP A 322 -33.59 -45.21 23.87
N GLU A 323 -33.80 -45.65 25.13
CA GLU A 323 -34.79 -46.62 25.68
C GLU A 323 -34.68 -48.13 25.37
#